data_AF-A0A7G1IIF3-F1
#
_entry.id   AF-A0A7G1IIF3-F1
#
_cell.length_a   1.000
_cell.length_b   1.000
_cell.length_c   1.000
_cell.angle_alpha   90.00
_cell.angle_beta   90.00
_cell.angle_gamma   90.00
#
_symmetry.space_group_name_H-M   'P 1'
#
loop_
_entity.id
_entity.type
_entity.pdbx_description
1 polymer ?
#
loop_
_entity_poly.entity_id
_entity_poly.type
_entity_poly.pdbx_seq_one_letter_code
_entity_poly.pdbx_strand_id
1 'polypeptide(L)'
;MDVHVRDLRYFVTVAELLHFTRAAEALFISQPALSKQIRTLETQLRAPLFVRTKRTVELTAAGAALLPHAQHMLAVWADAEQAVGAAAVNQDATLVVGFSTSVGRGLLPAIRARLANHAPMPKYGCAKSLGATPPAV
;
A
#
# COMPACT_ATOMS: atom_id res chain seq x y z
N MET A 1 -14.72 -8.95 -19.03
CA MET A 1 -13.26 -9.09 -18.89
C MET A 1 -12.94 -8.43 -17.58
N ASP A 2 -12.79 -9.22 -16.53
CA ASP A 2 -12.57 -8.72 -15.17
C ASP A 2 -11.09 -8.93 -14.84
N VAL A 3 -10.36 -7.82 -14.76
CA VAL A 3 -8.96 -7.78 -14.33
C VAL A 3 -8.93 -7.12 -12.97
N HIS A 4 -8.37 -7.80 -11.98
CA HIS A 4 -8.25 -7.26 -10.64
C HIS A 4 -6.87 -6.65 -10.42
N VAL A 5 -6.79 -5.63 -9.55
CA VAL A 5 -5.52 -5.00 -9.14
C VAL A 5 -4.51 -6.04 -8.63
N ARG A 6 -4.97 -7.10 -7.96
CA ARG A 6 -4.11 -8.20 -7.50
C ARG A 6 -3.40 -8.93 -8.64
N ASP A 7 -4.06 -9.06 -9.80
CA ASP A 7 -3.54 -9.82 -10.94
C ASP A 7 -2.36 -9.07 -11.56
N LEU A 8 -2.47 -7.73 -11.61
CA LEU A 8 -1.38 -6.84 -11.99
C LEU A 8 -0.23 -6.89 -10.98
N ARG A 9 -0.51 -6.89 -9.66
CA ARG A 9 0.54 -7.06 -8.63
C ARG A 9 1.29 -8.36 -8.81
N TYR A 10 0.58 -9.46 -9.03
CA TYR A 10 1.21 -10.77 -9.24
C TYR A 10 2.10 -10.78 -10.49
N PHE A 11 1.59 -10.24 -11.59
CA PHE A 11 2.37 -10.12 -12.82
C PHE A 11 3.63 -9.28 -12.63
N VAL A 12 3.51 -8.08 -12.05
CA VAL A 12 4.65 -7.17 -11.81
C VAL A 12 5.69 -7.84 -10.91
N THR A 13 5.29 -8.48 -9.81
CA THR A 13 6.23 -9.17 -8.93
C THR A 13 6.99 -10.31 -9.63
N VAL A 14 6.33 -11.08 -10.50
CA VAL A 14 7.01 -12.12 -11.30
C VAL A 14 7.94 -11.50 -12.34
N ALA A 15 7.54 -10.39 -12.96
CA ALA A 15 8.33 -9.66 -13.95
C ALA A 15 9.62 -9.07 -13.35
N GLU A 16 9.56 -8.58 -12.11
CA GLU A 16 10.71 -8.00 -11.40
C GLU A 16 11.69 -9.07 -10.89
N LEU A 17 11.16 -10.20 -10.40
CA LEU A 17 11.98 -11.25 -9.79
C LEU A 17 12.44 -12.33 -10.78
N LEU A 18 11.79 -12.44 -11.94
CA LEU A 18 12.03 -13.48 -12.95
C LEU A 18 12.10 -14.90 -12.34
N HIS A 19 11.32 -15.13 -11.29
CA HIS A 19 11.33 -16.38 -10.55
C HIS A 19 10.01 -16.62 -9.83
N PHE A 20 9.23 -17.62 -10.29
CA PHE A 20 7.90 -17.91 -9.74
C PHE A 20 7.90 -18.25 -8.25
N THR A 21 8.84 -19.07 -7.78
CA THR A 21 8.91 -19.43 -6.34
C THR A 21 9.20 -18.21 -5.46
N ARG A 22 10.26 -17.44 -5.76
CA ARG A 22 10.58 -16.21 -5.03
C ARG A 22 9.45 -15.17 -5.08
N ALA A 23 8.78 -15.06 -6.22
CA ALA A 23 7.61 -14.17 -6.34
C ALA A 23 6.44 -14.64 -5.47
N ALA A 24 6.17 -15.95 -5.41
CA ALA A 24 5.13 -16.50 -4.55
C ALA A 24 5.44 -16.28 -3.07
N GLU A 25 6.70 -16.46 -2.67
CA GLU A 25 7.20 -16.15 -1.32
C GLU A 25 7.01 -14.67 -0.97
N ALA A 26 7.40 -13.75 -1.86
CA ALA A 26 7.23 -12.31 -1.67
C ALA A 26 5.76 -11.86 -1.56
N LEU A 27 4.86 -12.61 -2.20
CA LEU A 27 3.41 -12.38 -2.18
C LEU A 27 2.69 -13.16 -1.08
N PHE A 28 3.39 -13.95 -0.27
CA PHE A 28 2.83 -14.82 0.77
C PHE A 28 1.74 -15.78 0.26
N ILE A 29 1.92 -16.32 -0.95
CA ILE A 29 1.01 -17.31 -1.56
C ILE A 29 1.77 -18.54 -2.03
N SER A 30 1.04 -19.62 -2.35
CA SER A 30 1.66 -20.80 -2.93
C SER A 30 2.04 -20.58 -4.41
N GLN A 31 3.17 -21.14 -4.83
CA GLN A 31 3.62 -21.08 -6.22
C GLN A 31 2.60 -21.66 -7.23
N PRO A 32 1.86 -22.76 -6.93
CA PRO A 32 0.78 -23.23 -7.80
C PRO A 32 -0.36 -22.22 -7.96
N ALA A 33 -0.73 -21.51 -6.90
CA ALA A 33 -1.74 -20.46 -6.95
C ALA A 33 -1.30 -19.27 -7.83
N LEU A 34 -0.06 -18.80 -7.65
CA LEU A 34 0.52 -17.75 -8.47
C LEU A 34 0.58 -18.16 -9.96
N SER A 35 1.04 -19.38 -10.24
CA SER A 35 1.10 -19.90 -11.60
C SER A 35 -0.27 -19.98 -12.27
N LYS A 36 -1.30 -20.38 -11.52
CA LYS A 36 -2.68 -20.40 -11.99
C LYS A 36 -3.17 -18.99 -12.33
N GLN A 37 -2.93 -18.01 -11.44
CA GLN A 37 -3.39 -16.65 -11.67
C GLN A 37 -2.73 -15.98 -12.88
N ILE A 38 -1.41 -16.18 -13.06
CA ILE A 38 -0.72 -15.68 -14.27
C ILE A 38 -1.26 -16.34 -15.53
N ARG A 39 -1.52 -17.65 -15.52
CA ARG A 39 -2.13 -18.33 -16.69
C ARG A 39 -3.53 -17.78 -17.01
N THR A 40 -4.32 -17.47 -15.99
CA THR A 40 -5.63 -16.84 -16.17
C THR A 40 -5.49 -15.47 -16.82
N LEU A 41 -4.54 -14.65 -16.36
CA LEU A 41 -4.25 -13.34 -16.96
C LEU A 41 -3.79 -13.46 -18.42
N GLU A 42 -2.86 -14.38 -18.72
CA GLU A 42 -2.40 -14.70 -20.08
C GLU A 42 -3.56 -15.11 -20.99
N THR A 43 -4.49 -15.92 -20.46
CA THR A 43 -5.70 -16.35 -21.20
C THR A 43 -6.63 -15.18 -21.49
N GLN A 44 -6.86 -14.30 -20.52
CA GLN A 44 -7.70 -13.11 -20.69
C GLN A 44 -7.12 -12.14 -21.73
N LEU A 45 -5.81 -11.94 -21.70
CA LEU A 45 -5.08 -11.07 -22.64
C LEU A 45 -4.80 -11.76 -23.99
N ARG A 46 -5.09 -13.06 -24.11
CA ARG A 46 -4.83 -13.89 -25.30
C ARG A 46 -3.38 -13.85 -25.76
N ALA A 47 -2.46 -13.65 -24.83
CA ALA A 47 -1.03 -13.55 -25.10
C ALA A 47 -0.21 -14.14 -23.94
N PRO A 48 0.83 -14.94 -24.22
CA PRO A 48 1.76 -15.37 -23.17
C PRO A 48 2.56 -14.16 -22.69
N LEU A 49 2.71 -14.01 -21.37
CA LEU A 49 3.45 -12.90 -20.76
C LEU A 49 4.85 -13.35 -20.34
N PHE A 50 5.04 -14.64 -20.07
CA PHE A 50 6.32 -15.22 -19.69
C PHE A 50 6.72 -16.41 -20.57
N VAL A 51 7.99 -16.47 -20.95
CA VAL A 51 8.64 -17.68 -21.43
C VAL A 51 9.14 -18.46 -20.22
N ARG A 52 8.73 -19.73 -20.10
CA ARG A 52 9.10 -20.60 -18.97
C ARG A 52 9.91 -21.78 -19.49
N THR A 53 11.20 -21.82 -19.17
CA THR A 53 12.02 -23.02 -19.36
C THR A 53 12.22 -23.73 -18.01
N LYS A 54 12.88 -24.90 -18.02
CA LYS A 54 13.22 -25.61 -16.76
C LYS A 54 14.18 -24.81 -15.86
N ARG A 55 14.87 -23.80 -16.40
CA ARG A 55 15.94 -23.07 -15.70
C ARG A 55 15.75 -21.56 -15.65
N THR A 56 14.99 -20.99 -16.58
CA THR A 56 14.83 -19.54 -16.72
C THR A 56 13.37 -19.13 -16.90
N VAL A 57 13.04 -17.96 -16.38
CA VAL A 57 11.78 -17.26 -16.61
C VAL A 57 12.13 -15.91 -17.20
N GLU A 58 11.54 -15.58 -18.33
CA GLU A 58 11.80 -14.34 -19.05
C GLU A 58 10.48 -13.72 -19.51
N LEU A 59 10.45 -12.40 -19.66
CA LEU A 59 9.29 -11.72 -20.24
C LEU A 59 9.22 -11.99 -21.75
N THR A 60 8.01 -12.21 -22.25
CA THR A 60 7.75 -12.14 -23.70
C THR A 60 7.70 -10.68 -24.15
N ALA A 61 7.63 -10.44 -25.47
CA ALA A 61 7.35 -9.10 -25.99
C ALA A 61 6.02 -8.52 -25.46
N ALA A 62 4.98 -9.36 -25.30
CA ALA A 62 3.72 -8.95 -24.71
C ALA A 62 3.84 -8.64 -23.22
N GLY A 63 4.61 -9.44 -22.47
CA GLY A 63 4.92 -9.16 -21.07
C GLY A 63 5.69 -7.84 -20.90
N ALA A 64 6.72 -7.62 -21.72
CA ALA A 64 7.49 -6.38 -21.71
C ALA A 64 6.63 -5.15 -22.05
N ALA A 65 5.69 -5.28 -22.98
CA ALA A 65 4.74 -4.22 -23.30
C ALA A 65 3.75 -3.95 -22.15
N LEU A 66 3.28 -5.00 -21.45
CA LEU A 66 2.33 -4.86 -20.34
C LEU A 66 2.96 -4.24 -19.08
N LEU A 67 4.24 -4.53 -18.81
CA LEU A 67 4.93 -4.12 -17.59
C LEU A 67 4.78 -2.63 -17.23
N PRO A 68 5.13 -1.65 -18.09
CA PRO A 68 5.00 -0.23 -17.76
C PRO A 68 3.55 0.17 -17.49
N HIS A 69 2.58 -0.41 -18.21
CA HIS A 69 1.16 -0.13 -17.99
C HIS A 69 0.67 -0.69 -16.65
N ALA A 70 1.06 -1.92 -16.32
CA ALA A 70 0.72 -2.54 -15.04
C ALA A 70 1.28 -1.74 -13.86
N GLN A 71 2.55 -1.32 -13.93
CA GLN A 71 3.18 -0.48 -12.91
C GLN A 71 2.46 0.86 -12.75
N HIS A 72 2.13 1.52 -13.86
CA HIS A 72 1.40 2.79 -13.83
C HIS A 72 0.02 2.66 -13.20
N MET A 73 -0.75 1.63 -13.57
CA MET A 73 -2.07 1.37 -12.99
C MET A 73 -2.01 1.12 -11.47
N LEU A 74 -0.99 0.40 -11.01
CA LEU A 74 -0.77 0.17 -9.57
C LEU A 74 -0.40 1.46 -8.84
N ALA A 75 0.41 2.32 -9.45
CA ALA A 75 0.74 3.63 -8.89
C ALA A 75 -0.50 4.52 -8.77
N VAL A 76 -1.29 4.63 -9.84
CA VAL A 76 -2.55 5.41 -9.84
C VAL A 76 -3.53 4.87 -8.80
N TRP A 77 -3.60 3.55 -8.63
CA TRP A 77 -4.43 2.94 -7.59
C TRP A 77 -3.95 3.31 -6.18
N ALA A 78 -2.63 3.27 -5.93
CA ALA A 78 -2.07 3.70 -4.66
C ALA A 78 -2.34 5.19 -4.37
N ASP A 79 -2.25 6.06 -5.38
CA ASP A 79 -2.58 7.48 -5.25
C ASP A 79 -4.08 7.67 -4.92
N ALA A 80 -4.95 6.88 -5.54
CA ALA A 80 -6.38 6.90 -5.24
C ALA A 80 -6.68 6.46 -3.80
N GLU A 81 -6.02 5.40 -3.31
CA GLU A 81 -6.14 4.97 -1.91
C GLU A 81 -5.71 6.08 -0.94
N GLN A 82 -4.62 6.79 -1.26
CA GLN A 82 -4.16 7.93 -0.46
C GLN A 82 -5.14 9.11 -0.50
N ALA A 83 -5.65 9.46 -1.67
CA ALA A 83 -6.62 10.55 -1.83
C ALA A 83 -7.91 10.26 -1.07
N VAL A 84 -8.42 9.02 -1.14
CA VAL A 84 -9.58 8.59 -0.36
C VAL A 84 -9.28 8.62 1.13
N GLY A 85 -8.11 8.14 1.56
CA GLY A 85 -7.68 8.22 2.96
C GLY A 85 -7.63 9.67 3.47
N ALA A 86 -7.07 10.58 2.70
CA ALA A 86 -7.00 12.00 3.04
C ALA A 86 -8.39 12.67 3.11
N ALA A 87 -9.30 12.31 2.20
CA ALA A 87 -10.68 12.81 2.21
C ALA A 87 -11.52 12.21 3.36
N ALA A 88 -11.26 10.95 3.73
CA ALA A 88 -11.95 10.25 4.81
C ALA A 88 -11.49 10.70 6.21
N VAL A 89 -10.26 11.19 6.34
CA VAL A 89 -9.81 11.91 7.54
C VAL A 89 -10.57 13.23 7.62
N ASN A 90 -11.74 13.18 8.28
CA ASN A 90 -12.51 14.36 8.64
C ASN A 90 -11.63 15.39 9.37
N GLN A 91 -11.93 16.66 9.15
CA GLN A 91 -11.32 17.87 9.75
C GLN A 91 -11.39 17.94 11.30
N ASP A 92 -11.76 16.85 11.96
CA ASP A 92 -11.95 16.66 13.40
C ASP A 92 -10.97 15.62 14.00
N ALA A 93 -9.82 15.40 13.37
CA ALA A 93 -8.82 14.42 13.82
C ALA A 93 -8.11 14.83 15.13
N THR A 94 -8.67 14.48 16.29
CA THR A 94 -8.11 14.84 17.60
C THR A 94 -6.74 14.19 17.83
N LEU A 95 -5.67 15.01 17.90
CA LEU A 95 -4.32 14.56 18.26
C LEU A 95 -4.17 14.56 19.80
N VAL A 96 -4.08 13.38 20.40
CA VAL A 96 -3.81 13.21 21.83
C VAL A 96 -2.31 13.05 22.06
N VAL A 97 -1.69 13.99 22.77
CA VAL A 97 -0.25 13.94 23.12
C VAL A 97 -0.10 13.75 24.62
N GLY A 98 0.43 12.60 25.03
CA GLY A 98 0.83 12.35 26.42
C GLY A 98 2.27 12.81 26.67
N PHE A 99 2.50 13.62 27.69
CA PHE A 99 3.84 14.06 28.09
C PHE A 99 3.95 14.17 29.62
N SER A 100 5.19 14.05 30.13
CA SER A 100 5.50 14.28 31.54
C SER A 100 5.34 15.77 31.90
N THR A 101 4.76 16.05 33.07
CA THR A 101 4.44 17.42 33.54
C THR A 101 5.66 18.35 33.59
N SER A 102 6.87 17.81 33.69
CA SER A 102 8.13 18.56 33.65
C SER A 102 8.46 19.12 32.26
N VAL A 103 8.11 18.40 31.18
CA VAL A 103 8.43 18.77 29.78
C VAL A 103 7.28 19.54 29.12
N GLY A 104 6.06 19.35 29.60
CA GLY A 104 4.83 19.88 28.99
C GLY A 104 4.69 21.39 28.90
N ARG A 105 5.30 22.13 29.84
CA ARG A 105 5.10 23.59 29.95
C ARG A 105 5.69 24.38 28.78
N GLY A 106 6.78 23.90 28.16
CA GLY A 106 7.41 24.57 27.02
C GLY A 106 7.12 23.91 25.66
N LEU A 107 6.82 22.61 25.66
CA LEU A 107 6.67 21.83 24.43
C LEU A 107 5.30 22.05 23.75
N LEU A 108 4.24 22.20 24.54
CA LEU A 108 2.88 22.40 24.02
C LEU A 108 2.72 23.66 23.15
N PRO A 109 3.19 24.84 23.56
CA PRO A 109 3.15 26.04 22.72
C PRO A 109 3.94 25.87 21.42
N ALA A 110 5.11 25.22 21.48
CA ALA A 110 5.98 25.01 20.31
C ALA A 110 5.35 24.05 19.28
N ILE A 111 4.76 22.95 19.75
CA ILE A 111 4.03 21.99 18.91
C ILE A 111 2.81 22.66 18.27
N ARG A 112 2.06 23.46 19.05
CA ARG A 112 0.92 24.22 18.57
C ARG A 112 1.30 25.21 17.46
N ALA A 113 2.37 25.98 17.66
CA ALA A 113 2.85 26.94 16.68
C ALA A 113 3.28 26.26 15.36
N ARG A 114 3.93 25.10 15.46
CA ARG A 114 4.37 24.33 14.28
C ARG A 114 3.20 23.70 13.51
N LEU A 115 2.20 23.16 14.20
CA LEU A 115 1.04 22.54 13.57
C LEU A 115 0.13 23.55 12.88
N ALA A 116 -0.05 24.74 13.47
CA ALA A 116 -0.84 25.82 12.87
C ALA A 116 -0.28 26.30 11.51
N ASN A 117 1.03 26.14 11.28
CA ASN A 117 1.68 26.54 10.03
C ASN A 117 1.58 25.49 8.91
N HIS A 118 1.12 24.27 9.19
CA HIS A 118 1.13 23.16 8.24
C HIS A 118 -0.26 22.57 7.90
N ALA A 119 -1.30 22.80 8.70
CA ALA A 119 -2.67 22.33 8.40
C ALA A 119 -3.76 23.09 9.20
N PRO A 120 -5.01 23.15 8.71
CA PRO A 120 -6.15 23.58 9.51
C PRO A 120 -6.34 22.65 10.72
N MET A 121 -6.49 23.24 11.91
CA MET A 121 -6.29 22.55 13.19
C MET A 121 -7.43 21.61 13.57
N PRO A 122 -7.12 20.40 14.08
CA PRO A 122 -8.11 19.59 14.78
C PRO A 122 -8.40 20.11 16.20
N LYS A 123 -9.56 19.73 16.75
CA LYS A 123 -9.94 20.00 18.15
C LYS A 123 -8.92 19.37 19.11
N TYR A 124 -8.44 20.13 20.10
CA TYR A 124 -7.54 19.63 21.15
C TYR A 124 -8.26 19.46 22.48
N GLY A 125 -8.03 18.34 23.16
CA GLY A 125 -8.47 18.09 24.54
C GLY A 125 -7.27 17.75 25.43
N CYS A 126 -7.14 18.40 26.58
CA CYS A 126 -6.09 18.11 27.56
C CYS A 126 -6.67 17.26 28.70
N ALA A 127 -6.46 15.94 28.67
CA ALA A 127 -6.85 15.07 29.78
C ALA A 127 -5.74 15.07 30.86
N LYS A 128 -6.09 15.44 32.10
CA LYS A 128 -5.18 15.37 33.25
C LYS A 128 -5.31 14.01 33.95
N SER A 129 -4.24 13.22 33.80
CA SER A 129 -3.74 12.11 34.63
C SER A 129 -4.54 10.80 34.83
N LEU A 130 -3.82 9.72 34.49
CA LEU A 130 -3.66 8.41 35.14
C LEU A 130 -4.82 7.40 35.17
N GLY A 131 -4.61 6.30 34.43
CA GLY A 131 -5.21 4.99 34.69
C GLY A 131 -6.33 4.59 33.73
N ALA A 132 -6.23 3.36 33.23
CA ALA A 132 -7.29 2.52 32.64
C ALA A 132 -7.64 2.68 31.14
N THR A 133 -7.24 1.62 30.43
CA THR A 133 -7.91 0.89 29.33
C THR A 133 -8.15 1.58 27.98
N PRO A 134 -7.66 1.01 26.85
CA PRO A 134 -7.96 1.52 25.51
C PRO A 134 -9.45 1.37 25.15
N PRO A 135 -10.00 2.25 24.31
CA PRO A 135 -11.38 2.13 23.84
C PRO A 135 -11.53 0.88 22.97
N ALA A 136 -12.57 0.09 23.25
CA ALA A 136 -13.04 -0.96 22.37
C ALA A 136 -13.59 -0.35 21.07
N VAL A 137 -13.36 -1.07 19.98
CA VAL A 137 -13.95 -0.87 18.65
C VAL A 137 -15.48 -0.80 18.73
#